data_AF-A0A925K4S1-F1
#
_entry.id   AF-A0A925K4S1-F1
#
_cell.length_a   1.000
_cell.length_b   1.000
_cell.length_c   1.000
_cell.angle_alpha   90.00
_cell.angle_beta   90.00
_cell.angle_gamma   90.00
#
_symmetry.space_group_name_H-M   'P 1'
#
loop_
_entity.id
_entity.type
_entity.pdbx_description
1 polymer ?
#
loop_
_entity_poly.entity_id
_entity_poly.type
_entity_poly.pdbx_seq_one_letter_code
_entity_poly.pdbx_strand_id
1 'polypeptide(L)'
;MKQLVLVSFIVTAIWCSCNTHSQTIPAVNRQDSDTIYCSPSSSKLDIAAIEQVSGMKGVEKNGEYKITVPQNDLNVVVDGFKIIPPMGLGSWAAFTPCGDTAMLMGDIILTETDLAPVQQEVIKQGLSITAIHNHFVRNHPNVMYMHIDGRGKAGDLAANVKAIFDKIKEV
;
A
#
# COMPACT_ATOMS: atom_id res chain seq x y z
N MET A 1 65.21 23.20 -29.89
CA MET A 1 64.16 23.77 -30.75
C MET A 1 62.83 23.60 -30.03
N LYS A 2 62.29 24.67 -29.45
CA LYS A 2 60.98 24.68 -28.76
C LYS A 2 59.94 25.23 -29.73
N GLN A 3 59.00 24.41 -30.18
CA GLN A 3 57.85 24.91 -30.95
C GLN A 3 56.76 25.33 -29.98
N LEU A 4 56.42 26.62 -30.03
CA LEU A 4 55.35 27.27 -29.29
C LEU A 4 54.09 27.17 -30.16
N VAL A 5 53.13 26.33 -29.77
CA VAL A 5 51.82 26.24 -30.43
C VAL A 5 50.87 27.21 -29.71
N LEU A 6 50.52 28.30 -30.39
CA LEU A 6 49.55 29.28 -29.94
C LEU A 6 48.15 28.76 -30.30
N VAL A 7 47.37 28.31 -29.31
CA VAL A 7 45.96 27.93 -29.51
C VAL A 7 45.10 29.16 -29.26
N SER A 8 44.54 29.72 -30.33
CA SER A 8 43.57 30.83 -30.26
C SER A 8 42.20 30.29 -29.84
N PHE A 9 41.75 30.64 -28.64
CA PHE A 9 40.38 30.38 -28.20
C PHE A 9 39.46 31.46 -28.76
N ILE A 10 38.75 31.15 -29.85
CA ILE A 10 37.62 31.95 -30.32
C ILE A 10 36.42 31.60 -29.42
N VAL A 11 36.09 32.49 -28.50
CA VAL A 11 34.85 32.41 -27.72
C VAL A 11 33.72 32.95 -28.60
N THR A 12 33.06 32.08 -29.36
CA THR A 12 31.77 32.40 -29.97
C THR A 12 30.70 32.39 -28.89
N ALA A 13 30.23 33.57 -28.49
CA ALA A 13 29.05 33.72 -27.65
C ALA A 13 27.81 33.27 -28.45
N ILE A 14 27.39 32.02 -28.26
CA ILE A 14 26.12 31.53 -28.78
C ILE A 14 25.02 32.13 -27.90
N TRP A 15 24.42 33.22 -28.38
CA TRP A 15 23.19 33.76 -27.80
C TRP A 15 22.04 32.79 -28.08
N CYS A 16 21.71 31.95 -27.11
CA CYS A 16 20.49 31.18 -27.12
C CYS A 16 19.33 32.09 -26.71
N SER A 17 18.58 32.62 -27.68
CA SER A 17 17.30 33.29 -27.40
C SER A 17 16.29 32.27 -26.87
N CYS A 18 16.13 32.19 -25.55
CA CYS A 18 14.96 31.55 -24.95
C CYS A 18 13.73 32.38 -25.30
N ASN A 19 12.95 31.92 -26.28
CA ASN A 19 11.65 32.47 -26.59
C ASN A 19 10.66 31.91 -25.55
N THR A 20 10.25 32.73 -24.57
CA THR A 20 9.27 32.32 -23.55
C THR A 20 7.90 32.27 -24.20
N HIS A 21 7.57 31.12 -24.81
CA HIS A 21 6.22 30.86 -25.26
C HIS A 21 5.36 30.54 -24.03
N SER A 22 4.73 31.57 -23.48
CA SER A 22 3.71 31.42 -22.44
C SER A 22 2.46 30.83 -23.11
N GLN A 23 2.45 29.51 -23.27
CA GLN A 23 1.22 28.80 -23.56
C GLN A 23 0.44 28.67 -22.26
N THR A 24 -0.76 29.24 -22.23
CA THR A 24 -1.75 28.94 -21.20
C THR A 24 -2.05 27.46 -21.25
N ILE A 25 -1.48 26.68 -20.32
CA ILE A 25 -1.85 25.28 -20.13
C ILE A 25 -3.33 25.29 -19.66
N PRO A 26 -4.27 24.77 -20.45
CA PRO A 26 -5.63 24.57 -19.94
C PRO A 26 -5.54 23.63 -18.74
N ALA A 27 -6.27 23.93 -17.66
CA ALA A 27 -6.33 23.09 -16.49
C ALA A 27 -6.74 21.66 -16.91
N VAL A 28 -5.76 20.75 -16.96
CA VAL A 28 -6.01 19.32 -17.10
C VAL A 28 -6.70 18.93 -15.81
N ASN A 29 -7.98 18.57 -15.89
CA ASN A 29 -8.65 17.82 -14.85
C ASN A 29 -7.99 16.44 -14.79
N ARG A 30 -6.87 16.36 -14.08
CA ARG A 30 -6.25 15.09 -13.72
C ARG A 30 -7.19 14.48 -12.68
N GLN A 31 -8.09 13.61 -13.12
CA GLN A 31 -8.52 12.54 -12.24
C GLN A 31 -7.25 11.73 -11.97
N ASP A 32 -6.61 11.97 -10.82
CA ASP A 32 -5.57 11.07 -10.33
C ASP A 32 -6.21 9.68 -10.24
N SER A 33 -5.81 8.80 -11.16
CA SER A 33 -6.36 7.44 -11.31
C SER A 33 -6.14 6.57 -10.07
N ASP A 34 -5.26 7.02 -9.18
CA ASP A 34 -4.68 6.21 -8.11
C ASP A 34 -5.41 6.43 -6.77
N THR A 35 -6.37 7.35 -6.71
CA THR A 35 -7.17 7.60 -5.49
C THR A 35 -8.52 6.90 -5.59
N ILE A 36 -8.83 6.03 -4.61
CA ILE A 36 -10.15 5.40 -4.51
C ILE A 36 -11.17 6.46 -4.04
N TYR A 37 -12.05 6.89 -4.95
CA TYR A 37 -13.15 7.79 -4.62
C TYR A 37 -14.45 7.04 -4.30
N CYS A 38 -14.88 7.07 -3.04
CA CYS A 38 -16.14 6.46 -2.61
C CYS A 38 -17.23 7.50 -2.38
N SER A 39 -18.24 7.51 -3.26
CA SER A 39 -19.47 8.25 -2.97
C SER A 39 -20.19 7.63 -1.77
N PRO A 40 -20.84 8.44 -0.92
CA PRO A 40 -21.69 7.92 0.15
C PRO A 40 -22.75 6.98 -0.45
N SER A 41 -22.76 5.72 -0.04
CA SER A 41 -23.70 4.70 -0.52
C SER A 41 -24.56 4.19 0.62
N SER A 42 -25.82 3.84 0.29
CA SER A 42 -26.72 3.12 1.19
C SER A 42 -26.57 1.60 1.11
N SER A 43 -25.76 1.08 0.18
CA SER A 43 -25.58 -0.37 0.01
C SER A 43 -24.80 -0.94 1.20
N LYS A 44 -25.37 -1.93 1.87
CA LYS A 44 -24.72 -2.64 2.97
C LYS A 44 -23.77 -3.71 2.44
N LEU A 45 -22.70 -3.98 3.17
CA LEU A 45 -21.84 -5.13 2.91
C LEU A 45 -22.59 -6.43 3.22
N ASP A 46 -22.42 -7.44 2.37
CA ASP A 46 -22.84 -8.80 2.68
C ASP A 46 -21.74 -9.46 3.53
N ILE A 47 -21.85 -9.30 4.84
CA ILE A 47 -20.86 -9.81 5.80
C ILE A 47 -20.77 -11.33 5.76
N ALA A 48 -21.90 -12.03 5.61
CA ALA A 48 -21.91 -13.48 5.56
C ALA A 48 -21.14 -14.00 4.35
N ALA A 49 -21.30 -13.36 3.18
CA ALA A 49 -20.52 -13.69 1.99
C ALA A 49 -19.02 -13.40 2.18
N ILE A 50 -18.65 -12.28 2.80
CA ILE A 50 -17.25 -11.95 3.11
C ILE A 50 -16.64 -13.01 4.02
N GLU A 51 -17.32 -13.41 5.09
CA GLU A 51 -16.86 -14.45 6.02
C GLU A 51 -16.69 -15.80 5.31
N GLN A 52 -17.68 -16.18 4.51
CA GLN A 52 -17.65 -17.44 3.77
C GLN A 52 -16.48 -17.52 2.78
N VAL A 53 -16.26 -16.45 2.01
CA VAL A 53 -15.20 -16.42 0.99
C VAL A 53 -13.82 -16.26 1.62
N SER A 54 -13.69 -15.35 2.60
CA SER A 54 -12.40 -15.13 3.27
C SER A 54 -11.99 -16.29 4.18
N GLY A 55 -12.97 -17.04 4.69
CA GLY A 55 -12.76 -18.07 5.71
C GLY A 55 -12.38 -17.50 7.08
N MET A 56 -12.54 -16.19 7.29
CA MET A 56 -12.14 -15.48 8.50
C MET A 56 -13.31 -14.65 9.03
N LYS A 57 -13.34 -14.50 10.37
CA LYS A 57 -14.31 -13.65 11.06
C LYS A 57 -13.68 -12.32 11.43
N GLY A 58 -14.55 -11.33 11.62
CA GLY A 58 -14.21 -9.95 11.89
C GLY A 58 -15.29 -9.27 12.73
N VAL A 59 -15.16 -7.95 12.83
CA VAL A 59 -16.07 -7.10 13.60
C VAL A 59 -16.70 -6.09 12.66
N GLU A 60 -18.03 -6.01 12.66
CA GLU A 60 -18.77 -4.95 12.01
C GLU A 60 -18.91 -3.74 12.95
N LYS A 61 -18.60 -2.54 12.45
CA LYS A 61 -18.81 -1.28 13.17
C LYS A 61 -19.09 -0.16 12.17
N ASN A 62 -20.17 0.59 12.40
CA ASN A 62 -20.55 1.74 11.57
C ASN A 62 -20.67 1.42 10.05
N GLY A 63 -21.06 0.18 9.70
CA GLY A 63 -21.20 -0.28 8.31
C GLY A 63 -19.88 -0.75 7.67
N GLU A 64 -18.76 -0.63 8.36
CA GLU A 64 -17.48 -1.23 7.97
C GLU A 64 -17.34 -2.61 8.61
N TYR A 65 -16.62 -3.50 7.94
CA TYR A 65 -16.31 -4.82 8.47
C TYR A 65 -14.81 -5.07 8.45
N LYS A 66 -14.24 -5.37 9.62
CA LYS A 66 -12.80 -5.54 9.77
C LYS A 66 -12.45 -6.93 10.25
N ILE A 67 -11.65 -7.64 9.46
CA ILE A 67 -10.96 -8.87 9.84
C ILE A 67 -9.64 -8.46 10.48
N THR A 68 -9.32 -9.05 11.63
CA THR A 68 -8.06 -8.81 12.34
C THR A 68 -7.42 -10.14 12.70
N VAL A 69 -6.17 -10.32 12.28
CA VAL A 69 -5.36 -11.51 12.53
C VAL A 69 -4.22 -11.10 13.48
N PRO A 70 -4.29 -11.45 14.78
CA PRO A 70 -3.23 -11.16 15.72
C PRO A 70 -1.98 -11.98 15.38
N GLN A 71 -0.81 -11.32 15.33
CA GLN A 71 0.47 -12.00 15.09
C GLN A 71 0.99 -12.62 16.39
N ASN A 72 0.34 -13.69 16.84
CA ASN A 72 0.68 -14.40 18.08
C ASN A 72 1.95 -15.26 17.94
N ASP A 73 2.35 -15.56 16.72
CA ASP A 73 3.55 -16.29 16.33
C ASP A 73 4.83 -15.44 16.45
N LEU A 74 4.72 -14.12 16.26
CA LEU A 74 5.84 -13.20 16.34
C LEU A 74 6.20 -12.87 17.80
N ASN A 75 7.50 -12.97 18.12
CA ASN A 75 8.06 -12.59 19.42
C ASN A 75 8.84 -11.27 19.33
N VAL A 76 8.15 -10.19 18.96
CA VAL A 76 8.76 -8.86 18.78
C VAL A 76 9.10 -8.23 20.14
N VAL A 77 10.35 -7.79 20.28
CA VAL A 77 10.88 -7.07 21.44
C VAL A 77 11.42 -5.72 21.01
N VAL A 78 11.12 -4.66 21.75
CA VAL A 78 11.65 -3.30 21.55
C VAL A 78 12.32 -2.86 22.84
N ASP A 79 13.63 -2.59 22.81
CA ASP A 79 14.41 -2.16 23.98
C ASP A 79 14.17 -3.01 25.25
N GLY A 80 14.01 -4.34 25.07
CA GLY A 80 13.76 -5.29 26.16
C GLY A 80 12.28 -5.50 26.52
N PHE A 81 11.35 -4.75 25.93
CA PHE A 81 9.90 -4.91 26.15
C PHE A 81 9.25 -5.76 25.07
N LYS A 82 8.53 -6.81 25.46
CA LYS A 82 7.73 -7.62 24.53
C LYS A 82 6.53 -6.83 24.04
N ILE A 83 6.36 -6.76 22.72
CA ILE A 83 5.17 -6.19 22.07
C ILE A 83 4.12 -7.29 21.91
N ILE A 84 2.86 -6.98 22.24
CA ILE A 84 1.72 -7.89 22.11
C ILE A 84 0.73 -7.38 21.06
N PRO A 85 -0.15 -8.22 20.48
CA PRO A 85 -1.07 -7.80 19.41
C PRO A 85 -1.90 -6.54 19.69
N PRO A 86 -2.47 -6.32 20.90
CA PRO A 86 -3.18 -5.09 21.23
C PRO A 86 -2.34 -3.81 21.16
N MET A 87 -1.00 -3.91 21.13
CA MET A 87 -0.07 -2.78 20.99
C MET A 87 0.26 -2.44 19.52
N GLY A 88 -0.45 -3.01 18.55
CA GLY A 88 -0.23 -2.77 17.12
C GLY A 88 0.52 -3.89 16.40
N LEU A 89 0.45 -5.12 16.92
CA LEU A 89 1.04 -6.32 16.31
C LEU A 89 -0.06 -7.28 15.79
N GLY A 90 -1.03 -6.74 15.05
CA GLY A 90 -2.06 -7.51 14.37
C GLY A 90 -2.30 -6.99 12.95
N SER A 91 -2.22 -7.89 11.97
CA SER A 91 -2.56 -7.60 10.58
C SER A 91 -4.07 -7.47 10.43
N TRP A 92 -4.55 -6.63 9.52
CA TRP A 92 -5.98 -6.45 9.30
C TRP A 92 -6.34 -6.14 7.85
N ALA A 93 -7.58 -6.45 7.52
CA ALA A 93 -8.25 -6.09 6.27
C ALA A 93 -9.65 -5.59 6.59
N ALA A 94 -10.00 -4.40 6.12
CA ALA A 94 -11.26 -3.73 6.37
C ALA A 94 -12.00 -3.42 5.07
N PHE A 95 -13.30 -3.70 5.07
CA PHE A 95 -14.21 -3.46 3.98
C PHE A 95 -15.11 -2.28 4.34
N THR A 96 -15.20 -1.30 3.45
CA THR A 96 -16.06 -0.13 3.60
C THR A 96 -16.97 -0.01 2.37
N PRO A 97 -18.30 0.23 2.53
CA PRO A 97 -19.20 0.51 1.41
C PRO A 97 -18.69 1.63 0.50
N CYS A 98 -18.76 1.43 -0.82
CA CYS A 98 -18.22 2.37 -1.81
C CYS A 98 -19.05 2.34 -3.10
N GLY A 99 -20.15 3.12 -3.16
CA GLY A 99 -21.14 2.97 -4.23
C GLY A 99 -21.76 1.56 -4.22
N ASP A 100 -21.89 0.92 -5.39
CA ASP A 100 -22.33 -0.49 -5.52
C ASP A 100 -21.19 -1.51 -5.29
N THR A 101 -20.03 -1.02 -4.83
CA THR A 101 -18.81 -1.81 -4.58
C THR A 101 -18.37 -1.65 -3.13
N ALA A 102 -17.26 -2.28 -2.76
CA ALA A 102 -16.55 -2.02 -1.52
C ALA A 102 -15.16 -1.47 -1.81
N MET A 103 -14.67 -0.66 -0.88
CA MET A 103 -13.25 -0.34 -0.73
C MET A 103 -12.66 -1.32 0.27
N LEU A 104 -11.46 -1.80 -0.02
CA LEU A 104 -10.61 -2.57 0.87
C LEU A 104 -9.45 -1.69 1.30
N MET A 105 -9.19 -1.66 2.60
CA MET A 105 -7.94 -1.16 3.18
C MET A 105 -7.33 -2.27 4.02
N GLY A 106 -6.02 -2.33 4.13
CA GLY A 106 -5.36 -3.30 5.00
C GLY A 106 -4.01 -2.84 5.48
N ASP A 107 -3.57 -3.45 6.57
CA ASP A 107 -2.23 -3.32 7.14
C ASP A 107 -1.71 -4.73 7.40
N ILE A 108 -0.68 -5.12 6.67
CA ILE A 108 -0.12 -6.46 6.70
C ILE A 108 1.24 -6.40 7.38
N ILE A 109 1.34 -7.03 8.54
CA ILE A 109 2.55 -7.07 9.35
C ILE A 109 3.34 -8.32 8.98
N LEU A 110 4.59 -8.14 8.59
CA LEU A 110 5.47 -9.20 8.10
C LEU A 110 6.85 -9.06 8.73
N THR A 111 7.61 -10.14 8.79
CA THR A 111 9.06 -10.01 8.98
C THR A 111 9.70 -9.42 7.71
N GLU A 112 10.94 -8.94 7.82
CA GLU A 112 11.68 -8.47 6.64
C GLU A 112 11.86 -9.56 5.56
N THR A 113 11.95 -10.84 5.96
CA THR A 113 12.12 -11.96 5.02
C THR A 113 10.82 -12.30 4.29
N ASP A 114 9.69 -12.11 4.93
CA ASP A 114 8.39 -12.52 4.40
C ASP A 114 7.74 -11.41 3.55
N LEU A 115 8.29 -10.19 3.64
CA LEU A 115 7.79 -9.02 2.92
C LEU A 115 7.72 -9.25 1.41
N ALA A 116 8.84 -9.62 0.78
CA ALA A 116 8.92 -9.75 -0.67
C ALA A 116 7.93 -10.78 -1.27
N PRO A 117 7.82 -12.02 -0.76
CA PRO A 117 6.87 -12.99 -1.32
C PRO A 117 5.41 -12.60 -1.10
N VAL A 118 5.06 -11.99 0.04
CA VAL A 118 3.67 -11.54 0.29
C VAL A 118 3.34 -10.31 -0.55
N GLN A 119 4.29 -9.39 -0.71
CA GLN A 119 4.15 -8.23 -1.60
C GLN A 119 3.84 -8.66 -3.04
N GLN A 120 4.49 -9.70 -3.54
CA GLN A 120 4.20 -10.28 -4.85
C GLN A 120 2.77 -10.83 -4.94
N GLU A 121 2.29 -11.48 -3.88
CA GLU A 121 0.91 -11.98 -3.84
C GLU A 121 -0.09 -10.82 -3.84
N VAL A 122 0.14 -9.74 -3.09
CA VAL A 122 -0.71 -8.54 -3.10
C VAL A 122 -0.85 -7.97 -4.53
N ILE A 123 0.28 -7.80 -5.23
CA ILE A 123 0.31 -7.29 -6.61
C ILE A 123 -0.44 -8.24 -7.56
N LYS A 124 -0.22 -9.56 -7.40
CA LYS A 124 -0.89 -10.58 -8.21
C LYS A 124 -2.41 -10.58 -8.02
N GLN A 125 -2.91 -10.26 -6.83
CA GLN A 125 -4.35 -10.10 -6.55
C GLN A 125 -4.92 -8.77 -7.07
N GLY A 126 -4.10 -7.92 -7.70
CA GLY A 126 -4.52 -6.64 -8.27
C GLY A 126 -4.83 -5.57 -7.23
N LEU A 127 -4.29 -5.71 -6.01
CA LEU A 127 -4.36 -4.69 -4.97
C LEU A 127 -3.15 -3.77 -5.05
N SER A 128 -3.31 -2.51 -4.63
CA SER A 128 -2.20 -1.57 -4.56
C SER A 128 -1.51 -1.66 -3.21
N ILE A 129 -0.21 -1.35 -3.20
CA ILE A 129 0.58 -1.17 -1.98
C ILE A 129 0.74 0.33 -1.79
N THR A 130 0.12 0.89 -0.76
CA THR A 130 0.07 2.33 -0.52
C THR A 130 1.20 2.81 0.37
N ALA A 131 1.76 1.94 1.21
CA ALA A 131 2.94 2.22 2.01
C ALA A 131 3.65 0.93 2.46
N ILE A 132 4.96 1.03 2.68
CA ILE A 132 5.75 0.04 3.43
C ILE A 132 6.59 0.81 4.45
N HIS A 133 6.41 0.52 5.74
CA HIS A 133 7.11 1.22 6.82
C HIS A 133 7.21 0.35 8.08
N ASN A 134 7.79 0.89 9.14
CA ASN A 134 7.87 0.23 10.45
C ASN A 134 7.20 1.11 11.53
N HIS A 135 6.42 0.52 12.43
CA HIS A 135 5.83 1.23 13.57
C HIS A 135 6.80 1.35 14.76
N PHE A 136 7.72 0.39 14.89
CA PHE A 136 8.66 0.30 16.01
C PHE A 136 10.08 0.51 15.52
N VAL A 137 10.86 1.27 16.27
CA VAL A 137 12.30 1.47 16.01
C VAL A 137 13.08 0.57 16.96
N ARG A 138 14.14 -0.09 16.47
CA ARG A 138 14.96 -1.08 17.23
C ARG A 138 14.17 -2.32 17.68
N ASN A 139 13.18 -2.74 16.89
CA ASN A 139 12.46 -3.97 17.19
C ASN A 139 13.20 -5.21 16.67
N HIS A 140 13.13 -6.31 17.42
CA HIS A 140 13.71 -7.59 17.04
C HIS A 140 12.74 -8.76 17.32
N PRO A 141 12.48 -9.66 16.35
CA PRO A 141 12.89 -9.55 14.94
C PRO A 141 12.31 -8.29 14.30
N ASN A 142 12.98 -7.80 13.25
CA ASN A 142 12.51 -6.65 12.49
C ASN A 142 11.20 -7.01 11.80
N VAL A 143 10.23 -6.08 11.85
CA VAL A 143 8.91 -6.26 11.25
C VAL A 143 8.54 -5.03 10.47
N MET A 144 7.90 -5.26 9.33
CA MET A 144 7.45 -4.25 8.39
C MET A 144 5.93 -4.29 8.30
N TYR A 145 5.34 -3.14 8.00
CA TYR A 145 3.93 -2.89 7.88
C TYR A 145 3.68 -2.47 6.44
N MET A 146 2.91 -3.27 5.71
CA MET A 146 2.57 -3.01 4.32
C MET A 146 1.09 -2.64 4.24
N HIS A 147 0.82 -1.39 3.88
CA HIS A 147 -0.52 -0.88 3.68
C HIS A 147 -0.99 -1.24 2.27
N ILE A 148 -2.19 -1.77 2.19
CA ILE A 148 -2.81 -2.19 0.93
C ILE A 148 -4.16 -1.49 0.74
N ASP A 149 -4.53 -1.26 -0.51
CA ASP A 149 -5.86 -0.82 -0.87
C ASP A 149 -6.42 -1.55 -2.10
N GLY A 150 -7.73 -1.41 -2.30
CA GLY A 150 -8.38 -1.87 -3.51
C GLY A 150 -9.86 -1.51 -3.54
N ARG A 151 -10.48 -1.63 -4.71
CA ARG A 151 -11.92 -1.42 -4.89
C ARG A 151 -12.49 -2.47 -5.80
N GLY A 152 -13.65 -3.01 -5.44
CA GLY A 152 -14.31 -4.03 -6.23
C GLY A 152 -15.53 -4.61 -5.53
N LYS A 153 -16.06 -5.72 -6.04
CA LYS A 153 -17.12 -6.44 -5.34
C LYS A 153 -16.55 -6.99 -4.03
N ALA A 154 -17.36 -6.93 -2.96
CA ALA A 154 -16.92 -7.39 -1.64
C ALA A 154 -16.44 -8.85 -1.64
N GLY A 155 -17.11 -9.72 -2.41
CA GLY A 155 -16.69 -11.13 -2.55
C GLY A 155 -15.33 -11.31 -3.22
N ASP A 156 -15.05 -10.55 -4.28
CA ASP A 156 -13.76 -10.61 -4.98
C ASP A 156 -12.63 -10.11 -4.04
N LEU A 157 -12.88 -9.00 -3.33
CA LEU A 157 -11.95 -8.47 -2.34
C LEU A 157 -11.72 -9.46 -1.18
N ALA A 158 -12.76 -10.18 -0.75
CA ALA A 158 -12.63 -11.23 0.28
C ALA A 158 -11.76 -12.40 -0.18
N ALA A 159 -11.86 -12.78 -1.47
CA ALA A 159 -10.99 -13.81 -2.06
C ALA A 159 -9.52 -13.35 -2.12
N ASN A 160 -9.28 -12.08 -2.50
CA ASN A 160 -7.95 -11.49 -2.51
C ASN A 160 -7.34 -11.50 -1.10
N VAL A 161 -8.10 -11.08 -0.08
CA VAL A 161 -7.69 -11.10 1.32
C VAL A 161 -7.32 -12.52 1.75
N LYS A 162 -8.14 -13.53 1.41
CA LYS A 162 -7.82 -14.93 1.70
C LYS A 162 -6.50 -15.37 1.10
N ALA A 163 -6.26 -15.07 -0.19
CA ALA A 163 -5.02 -15.45 -0.86
C ALA A 163 -3.78 -14.84 -0.18
N ILE A 164 -3.86 -13.58 0.24
CA ILE A 164 -2.77 -12.89 0.95
C ILE A 164 -2.52 -13.55 2.31
N PHE A 165 -3.56 -13.76 3.13
CA PHE A 165 -3.38 -14.38 4.45
C PHE A 165 -3.01 -15.86 4.38
N ASP A 166 -3.33 -16.57 3.31
CA ASP A 166 -2.82 -17.92 3.07
C ASP A 166 -1.35 -17.90 2.67
N LYS A 167 -0.92 -16.94 1.85
CA LYS A 167 0.50 -16.76 1.52
C LYS A 167 1.33 -16.47 2.77
N ILE A 168 0.83 -15.66 3.69
CA ILE A 168 1.51 -15.40 4.98
C ILE A 168 1.73 -16.67 5.79
N LYS A 169 0.80 -17.64 5.75
CA LYS A 169 0.95 -18.92 6.45
C LYS A 169 1.91 -19.89 5.75
N GLU A 170 2.19 -19.66 4.47
CA GLU A 170 3.06 -20.50 3.65
C GLU A 170 4.54 -20.18 3.86
N VAL A 171 4.85 -18.90 4.09
CA VAL A 171 6.22 -18.38 4.18
C VAL A 171 6.74 -18.32 5.62
#